data_AF-A0A1X7HGG3-F1
#
_entry.id   AF-A0A1X7HGG3-F1
#
_cell.length_a   1.000
_cell.length_b   1.000
_cell.length_c   1.000
_cell.angle_alpha   90.00
_cell.angle_beta   90.00
_cell.angle_gamma   90.00
#
_symmetry.space_group_name_H-M   'P 1'
#
loop_
_entity.id
_entity.type
_entity.pdbx_description
1 polymer ?
#
loop_
_entity_poly.entity_id
_entity_poly.type
_entity_poly.pdbx_seq_one_letter_code
_entity_poly.pdbx_strand_id
1 'polypeptide(L)'
;MSQAWSVYVELAARDMPDSVIEELCERLVDREPAVGIAPNGNLSARVWIDTATARQAADIALKEVAAAAKGAGAGQTIVGFELLTEEELDRRNAEPLVPELVGVSEIAEMLGVGRQRAAQLTQRDDFPSPVAHLKAGPVFLKDQVRGFEARWDRHGGRPIKPVQLTGADRRLLDYLLMAAGSVSNEPIRGWLDDGSAEGENADLTVVSCGNRLQARYPSDLQAVRDSLRKLSRERLVSVAEVEDRADEETVVDLALTSKGQRVAAMH
;
A
#
# COMPACT_ATOMS: atom_id res chain seq x y z
N MET A 1 19.94 -44.66 -7.26
CA MET A 1 20.70 -43.39 -7.14
C MET A 1 20.39 -42.84 -5.77
N SER A 2 21.40 -42.41 -5.02
CA SER A 2 21.20 -41.70 -3.74
C SER A 2 20.73 -40.28 -4.02
N GLN A 3 19.93 -39.74 -3.10
CA GLN A 3 19.42 -38.38 -3.11
C GLN A 3 19.63 -37.80 -1.72
N ALA A 4 19.98 -36.51 -1.65
CA ALA A 4 20.05 -35.77 -0.40
C ALA A 4 18.65 -35.38 0.08
N TRP A 5 18.36 -35.67 1.34
CA TRP A 5 17.11 -35.33 2.02
C TRP A 5 17.41 -34.42 3.20
N SER A 6 16.73 -33.28 3.26
CA SER A 6 16.71 -32.45 4.46
C SER A 6 15.61 -32.96 5.38
N VAL A 7 15.98 -33.33 6.62
CA VAL A 7 15.02 -33.80 7.62
C VAL A 7 15.04 -32.86 8.81
N TYR A 8 13.92 -32.18 9.03
CA TYR A 8 13.64 -31.39 10.23
C TYR A 8 12.93 -32.28 11.26
N VAL A 9 13.40 -32.27 12.50
CA VAL A 9 12.86 -33.05 13.61
C VAL A 9 12.58 -32.12 14.78
N GLU A 10 11.38 -32.19 15.34
CA GLU A 10 10.96 -31.45 16.52
C GLU A 10 10.83 -32.39 17.72
N LEU A 11 11.44 -32.01 18.84
CA LEU A 11 11.52 -32.78 20.08
C LEU A 11 10.64 -32.14 21.16
N ALA A 12 9.94 -32.94 21.97
CA ALA A 12 9.17 -32.48 23.12
C ALA A 12 10.07 -32.02 24.29
N ALA A 13 10.94 -31.05 24.04
CA ALA A 13 11.87 -30.48 25.00
C ALA A 13 11.83 -28.95 24.87
N ARG A 14 11.61 -28.24 25.98
CA ARG A 14 11.53 -26.77 26.03
C ARG A 14 12.53 -26.25 27.05
N ASP A 15 12.86 -24.96 26.95
CA ASP A 15 13.71 -24.27 27.93
C ASP A 15 15.06 -24.97 28.16
N MET A 16 15.66 -25.49 27.09
CA MET A 16 16.96 -26.15 27.13
C MET A 16 18.08 -25.13 27.29
N PRO A 17 19.07 -25.38 28.17
CA PRO A 17 20.23 -24.50 28.26
C PRO A 17 21.07 -24.60 26.98
N ASP A 18 21.77 -23.53 26.65
CA ASP A 18 22.60 -23.44 25.44
C ASP A 18 23.61 -24.60 25.34
N SER A 19 24.15 -25.08 26.46
CA SER A 19 25.07 -26.22 26.48
C SER A 19 24.47 -27.52 25.95
N VAL A 20 23.16 -27.75 26.12
CA VAL A 20 22.46 -28.91 25.55
C VAL A 20 22.25 -28.74 24.05
N ILE A 21 22.02 -27.50 23.59
CA ILE A 21 21.86 -27.17 22.17
C ILE A 21 23.21 -27.36 21.45
N GLU A 22 24.30 -26.87 22.04
CA GLU A 22 25.67 -27.03 21.54
C GLU A 22 26.07 -28.51 21.46
N GLU A 23 25.84 -29.28 22.53
CA GLU A 23 26.15 -30.71 22.56
C GLU A 23 25.32 -31.52 21.55
N LEU A 24 24.05 -31.15 21.32
CA LEU A 24 23.23 -31.76 20.28
C LEU A 24 23.78 -31.45 18.87
N CYS A 25 24.21 -30.21 18.64
CA CYS A 25 24.84 -29.81 17.39
C CYS A 25 26.13 -30.61 17.13
N GLU A 26 27.00 -30.71 18.14
CA GLU A 26 28.27 -31.46 18.05
C GLU A 26 28.03 -32.94 17.74
N ARG A 27 27.04 -33.57 18.38
CA ARG A 27 26.69 -34.99 18.15
C ARG A 27 26.15 -35.28 16.76
N LEU A 28 25.63 -34.26 16.08
CA LEU A 28 25.05 -34.38 14.74
C LEU A 28 25.97 -33.81 13.66
N VAL A 29 27.21 -33.42 13.99
CA VAL A 29 28.12 -32.69 13.09
C VAL A 29 28.33 -33.38 11.73
N ASP A 30 28.39 -34.71 11.72
CA ASP A 30 28.55 -35.54 10.51
C ASP A 30 27.33 -35.47 9.55
N ARG A 31 26.22 -34.86 9.99
CA ARG A 31 24.98 -34.67 9.22
C ARG A 31 24.70 -33.21 8.89
N GLU A 32 25.70 -32.35 9.01
CA GLU A 32 25.60 -30.90 8.74
C GLU A 32 24.38 -30.26 9.43
N PRO A 33 24.34 -30.28 10.77
CA PRO A 33 23.12 -30.00 11.52
C PRO A 33 22.84 -28.49 11.62
N ALA A 34 21.56 -28.15 11.66
CA ALA A 34 21.08 -26.87 12.16
C ALA A 34 20.14 -27.13 13.35
N VAL A 35 20.60 -26.79 14.56
CA VAL A 35 19.84 -26.98 15.80
C VAL A 35 19.30 -25.63 16.27
N GLY A 36 18.05 -25.60 16.75
CA GLY A 36 17.43 -24.37 17.23
C GLY A 36 16.09 -24.63 17.90
N ILE A 37 15.31 -23.56 18.07
CA ILE A 37 14.00 -23.61 18.75
C ILE A 37 12.88 -23.41 17.72
N ALA A 38 11.93 -24.34 17.70
CA ALA A 38 10.72 -24.27 16.90
C ALA A 38 9.81 -23.11 17.37
N PRO A 39 8.90 -22.58 16.53
CA PRO A 39 8.03 -21.46 16.89
C PRO A 39 7.17 -21.69 18.15
N ASN A 40 6.89 -22.95 18.49
CA ASN A 40 6.13 -23.30 19.68
C ASN A 40 7.00 -23.40 20.96
N GLY A 41 8.32 -23.20 20.86
CA GLY A 41 9.29 -23.27 21.97
C GLY A 41 10.01 -24.62 22.12
N ASN A 42 9.71 -25.60 21.28
CA ASN A 42 10.34 -26.93 21.34
C ASN A 42 11.73 -26.93 20.70
N LEU A 43 12.63 -27.80 21.17
CA LEU A 43 13.93 -28.05 20.55
C LEU A 43 13.74 -28.69 19.17
N SER A 44 14.54 -28.27 18.20
CA SER A 44 14.50 -28.77 16.84
C SER A 44 15.88 -28.96 16.25
N ALA A 45 16.00 -29.93 15.35
CA ALA A 45 17.22 -30.18 14.60
C ALA A 45 16.87 -30.46 13.13
N ARG A 46 17.60 -29.84 12.21
CA ARG A 46 17.57 -30.17 10.78
C ARG A 46 18.90 -30.82 10.42
N VAL A 47 18.84 -31.93 9.69
CA VAL A 47 20.00 -32.72 9.27
C VAL A 47 19.87 -33.13 7.81
N TRP A 48 21.00 -33.45 7.16
CA TRP A 48 21.06 -33.96 5.80
C TRP A 48 21.34 -35.47 5.77
N ILE A 49 20.53 -36.21 5.02
CA ILE A 49 20.64 -37.66 4.88
C ILE A 49 20.65 -38.09 3.41
N ASP A 50 21.75 -38.72 2.98
CA ASP A 50 21.88 -39.31 1.64
C ASP A 50 21.37 -40.73 1.59
N THR A 51 20.22 -40.94 0.93
CA THR A 51 19.65 -42.29 0.76
C THR A 51 18.89 -42.43 -0.56
N ALA A 52 18.57 -43.67 -0.93
CA ALA A 52 17.79 -43.93 -2.14
C ALA A 52 16.29 -43.64 -1.97
N THR A 53 15.79 -43.53 -0.73
CA THR A 53 14.35 -43.39 -0.47
C THR A 53 14.06 -42.47 0.71
N ALA A 54 12.97 -41.69 0.62
CA ALA A 54 12.48 -40.86 1.71
C ALA A 54 12.29 -41.62 3.03
N ARG A 55 11.81 -42.87 2.95
CA ARG A 55 11.61 -43.72 4.13
C ARG A 55 12.92 -44.01 4.87
N GLN A 56 13.98 -44.37 4.14
CA GLN A 56 15.29 -44.60 4.73
C GLN A 56 15.85 -43.32 5.36
N ALA A 57 15.72 -42.18 4.68
CA ALA A 57 16.14 -40.90 5.23
C ALA A 57 15.41 -40.56 6.55
N ALA A 58 14.08 -40.74 6.59
CA ALA A 58 13.29 -40.55 7.80
C ALA A 58 13.73 -41.50 8.93
N ASP A 59 13.81 -42.80 8.67
CA ASP A 59 14.19 -43.79 9.68
C ASP A 59 15.58 -43.51 10.28
N ILE A 60 16.55 -43.13 9.44
CA ILE A 60 17.91 -42.77 9.87
C ILE A 60 17.90 -41.47 10.69
N ALA A 61 17.31 -40.40 10.16
CA ALA A 61 17.28 -39.09 10.83
C ALA A 61 16.60 -39.17 12.21
N LEU A 62 15.42 -39.80 12.30
CA LEU A 62 14.67 -39.89 13.56
C LEU A 62 15.45 -40.68 14.61
N LYS A 63 16.13 -41.77 14.19
CA LYS A 63 16.97 -42.58 15.08
C LYS A 63 18.19 -41.79 15.57
N GLU A 64 18.91 -41.15 14.66
CA GLU A 64 20.15 -40.42 14.99
C GLU A 64 19.86 -39.18 15.84
N VAL A 65 18.84 -38.39 15.49
CA VAL A 65 18.43 -37.22 16.27
C VAL A 65 17.94 -37.61 17.66
N ALA A 66 17.11 -38.65 17.80
CA ALA A 66 16.66 -39.10 19.12
C ALA A 66 17.83 -39.59 19.99
N ALA A 67 18.79 -40.31 19.40
CA ALA A 67 19.98 -40.78 20.10
C ALA A 67 20.90 -39.61 20.50
N ALA A 68 21.11 -38.64 19.62
CA ALA A 68 21.90 -37.44 19.88
C ALA A 68 21.26 -36.57 20.96
N ALA A 69 19.95 -36.35 20.89
CA ALA A 69 19.19 -35.59 21.89
C ALA A 69 19.31 -36.22 23.27
N LYS A 70 19.11 -37.54 23.37
CA LYS A 70 19.34 -38.28 24.62
C LYS A 70 20.76 -38.11 25.13
N GLY A 71 21.75 -38.21 24.24
CA GLY A 71 23.18 -38.06 24.58
C GLY A 71 23.52 -36.65 25.07
N ALA A 72 22.85 -35.63 24.55
CA ALA A 72 22.99 -34.23 24.95
C ALA A 72 22.24 -33.87 26.24
N GLY A 73 21.46 -34.81 26.81
CA GLY A 73 20.65 -34.55 28.01
C GLY A 73 19.29 -33.92 27.72
N ALA A 74 18.85 -33.87 26.46
CA ALA A 74 17.51 -33.48 26.06
C ALA A 74 16.53 -34.66 26.05
N GLY A 75 15.23 -34.36 26.02
CA GLY A 75 14.19 -35.37 25.79
C GLY A 75 14.26 -35.95 24.38
N GLN A 76 14.03 -37.27 24.24
CA GLN A 76 14.08 -38.00 22.97
C GLN A 76 12.72 -38.12 22.26
N THR A 77 11.64 -37.61 22.86
CA THR A 77 10.29 -37.74 22.32
C THR A 77 10.12 -36.83 21.11
N ILE A 78 9.99 -37.42 19.92
CA ILE A 78 9.73 -36.68 18.68
C ILE A 78 8.24 -36.37 18.59
N VAL A 79 7.91 -35.10 18.35
CA VAL A 79 6.52 -34.60 18.22
C VAL A 79 6.15 -34.23 16.79
N GLY A 80 7.16 -34.07 15.93
CA GLY A 80 6.96 -33.79 14.52
C GLY A 80 8.24 -34.00 13.74
N PHE A 81 8.11 -34.27 12.46
CA PHE A 81 9.23 -34.20 11.53
C PHE A 81 8.72 -33.78 10.14
N GLU A 82 9.60 -33.15 9.37
CA GLU A 82 9.38 -32.81 7.97
C GLU A 82 10.57 -33.32 7.16
N LEU A 83 10.28 -33.87 5.98
CA LEU A 83 11.29 -34.39 5.07
C LEU A 83 11.10 -33.77 3.71
N LEU A 84 12.15 -33.12 3.19
CA LEU A 84 12.16 -32.40 1.92
C LEU A 84 13.36 -32.83 1.09
N THR A 85 13.22 -32.71 -0.23
CA THR A 85 14.39 -32.74 -1.12
C THR A 85 15.16 -31.42 -0.97
N GLU A 86 16.43 -31.40 -1.37
CA GLU A 86 17.23 -30.18 -1.42
C GLU A 86 16.56 -29.08 -2.26
N GLU A 87 16.14 -29.42 -3.50
CA GLU A 87 15.46 -28.49 -4.41
C GLU A 87 14.18 -27.87 -3.80
N GLU A 88 13.38 -28.66 -3.09
CA GLU A 88 12.15 -28.17 -2.46
C GLU A 88 12.45 -27.31 -1.21
N LEU A 89 13.50 -27.65 -0.46
CA LEU A 89 13.96 -26.82 0.66
C LEU A 89 14.44 -25.46 0.14
N ASP A 90 15.25 -25.42 -0.91
CA ASP A 90 15.75 -24.19 -1.50
C ASP A 90 14.61 -23.32 -2.02
N ARG A 91 13.64 -23.92 -2.72
CA ARG A 91 12.43 -23.20 -3.17
C ARG A 91 11.70 -22.55 -2.00
N ARG A 92 11.51 -23.27 -0.89
CA ARG A 92 10.82 -22.74 0.31
C ARG A 92 11.63 -21.68 1.04
N ASN A 93 12.95 -21.84 1.12
CA ASN A 93 13.84 -20.85 1.74
C ASN A 93 13.92 -19.55 0.92
N ALA A 94 13.77 -19.65 -0.40
CA ALA A 94 13.70 -18.49 -1.29
C ALA A 94 12.35 -17.75 -1.24
N GLU A 95 11.28 -18.40 -0.78
CA GLU A 95 9.98 -17.78 -0.56
C GLU A 95 9.99 -16.99 0.77
N PRO A 96 9.50 -15.73 0.80
CA PRO A 96 9.39 -14.99 2.05
C PRO A 96 8.52 -15.75 3.08
N LEU A 97 9.14 -16.14 4.21
CA LEU A 97 8.48 -16.83 5.33
C LEU A 97 7.26 -16.08 5.89
N VAL A 98 7.23 -14.77 5.73
CA VAL A 98 6.12 -13.91 6.12
C VAL A 98 5.46 -13.39 4.85
N PRO A 99 4.20 -13.78 4.56
CA PRO A 99 3.44 -13.18 3.47
C PRO A 99 3.40 -11.66 3.62
N GLU A 100 3.30 -10.93 2.51
CA GLU A 100 3.26 -9.46 2.58
C GLU A 100 2.06 -9.01 3.42
N LEU A 101 2.33 -8.23 4.47
CA LEU A 101 1.34 -7.69 5.39
C LEU A 101 1.08 -6.22 5.11
N VAL A 102 -0.17 -5.80 5.28
CA VAL A 102 -0.62 -4.41 5.09
C VAL A 102 -1.50 -3.95 6.24
N GLY A 103 -1.34 -2.69 6.63
CA GLY A 103 -2.23 -2.00 7.54
C GLY A 103 -3.25 -1.14 6.78
N VAL A 104 -4.05 -0.38 7.52
CA VAL A 104 -5.12 0.45 6.96
C VAL A 104 -4.59 1.55 6.02
N SER A 105 -3.38 2.05 6.25
CA SER A 105 -2.77 3.08 5.38
C SER A 105 -2.39 2.51 4.02
N GLU A 106 -1.73 1.36 4.02
CA GLU A 106 -1.33 0.66 2.80
C GLU A 106 -2.56 0.19 2.03
N ILE A 107 -3.62 -0.27 2.72
CA ILE A 107 -4.92 -0.59 2.11
C ILE A 107 -5.54 0.64 1.44
N ALA A 108 -5.43 1.82 2.05
CA ALA A 108 -5.96 3.05 1.47
C ALA A 108 -5.29 3.39 0.13
N GLU A 109 -3.97 3.25 0.07
CA GLU A 109 -3.18 3.42 -1.15
C GLU A 109 -3.53 2.37 -2.20
N MET A 110 -3.58 1.09 -1.82
CA MET A 110 -3.94 -0.01 -2.71
C MET A 110 -5.32 0.22 -3.34
N LEU A 111 -6.32 0.59 -2.52
CA LEU A 111 -7.70 0.74 -2.97
C LEU A 111 -8.01 2.12 -3.56
N GLY A 112 -7.04 3.04 -3.61
CA GLY A 112 -7.22 4.41 -4.12
C GLY A 112 -8.27 5.22 -3.35
N VAL A 113 -8.37 5.01 -2.03
CA VAL A 113 -9.34 5.70 -1.15
C VAL A 113 -8.65 6.43 -0.01
N GLY A 114 -9.35 7.36 0.65
CA GLY A 114 -8.83 7.96 1.88
C GLY A 114 -8.76 6.95 3.04
N ARG A 115 -7.84 7.16 3.98
CA ARG A 115 -7.61 6.29 5.15
C ARG A 115 -8.89 5.97 5.95
N GLN A 116 -9.76 6.96 6.16
CA GLN A 116 -11.03 6.76 6.85
C GLN A 116 -11.96 5.80 6.08
N ARG A 117 -11.98 5.89 4.75
CA ARG A 117 -12.76 4.98 3.91
C ARG A 117 -12.17 3.58 3.94
N ALA A 118 -10.84 3.45 3.88
CA ALA A 118 -10.18 2.16 4.05
C ALA A 118 -10.56 1.50 5.39
N ALA A 119 -10.50 2.24 6.50
CA ALA A 119 -10.91 1.73 7.82
C ALA A 119 -12.38 1.27 7.88
N GLN A 120 -13.27 1.91 7.13
CA GLN A 120 -14.67 1.47 7.01
C GLN A 120 -14.80 0.21 6.16
N LEU A 121 -14.03 0.12 5.07
CA LEU A 121 -14.02 -1.07 4.21
C LEU A 121 -13.53 -2.29 4.98
N THR A 122 -12.51 -2.13 5.82
CA THR A 122 -11.97 -3.22 6.64
C THR A 122 -12.95 -3.76 7.70
N GLN A 123 -14.07 -3.07 7.94
CA GLN A 123 -15.12 -3.50 8.87
C GLN A 123 -16.29 -4.22 8.16
N ARG A 124 -16.25 -4.34 6.83
CA ARG A 124 -17.31 -5.04 6.09
C ARG A 124 -17.13 -6.54 6.22
N ASP A 125 -18.25 -7.26 6.22
CA ASP A 125 -18.26 -8.72 6.30
C ASP A 125 -17.64 -9.41 5.07
N ASP A 126 -17.61 -8.73 3.92
CA ASP A 126 -17.00 -9.21 2.68
C ASP A 126 -15.51 -8.84 2.55
N PHE A 127 -14.96 -8.10 3.52
CA PHE A 127 -13.54 -7.77 3.57
C PHE A 127 -12.75 -8.88 4.27
N PRO A 128 -11.50 -9.17 3.85
CA PRO A 128 -10.66 -10.17 4.51
C PRO A 128 -10.53 -9.96 6.02
N SER A 129 -10.54 -11.06 6.78
CA SER A 129 -10.29 -10.99 8.21
C SER A 129 -8.83 -10.61 8.49
N PRO A 130 -8.56 -9.76 9.49
CA PRO A 130 -7.20 -9.40 9.87
C PRO A 130 -6.47 -10.60 10.49
N VAL A 131 -5.19 -10.75 10.17
CA VAL A 131 -4.31 -11.78 10.76
C VAL A 131 -3.82 -11.40 12.15
N ALA A 132 -3.81 -10.11 12.48
CA ALA A 132 -3.44 -9.61 13.80
C ALA A 132 -4.13 -8.29 14.12
N HIS A 133 -4.33 -8.03 15.41
CA HIS A 133 -4.78 -6.74 15.93
C HIS A 133 -3.67 -6.14 16.79
N LEU A 134 -3.00 -5.12 16.26
CA LEU A 134 -1.95 -4.39 16.96
C LEU A 134 -2.50 -3.10 17.57
N LYS A 135 -1.76 -2.47 18.48
CA LYS A 135 -2.10 -1.12 18.99
C LYS A 135 -2.19 -0.08 17.87
N ALA A 136 -1.41 -0.26 16.80
CA ALA A 136 -1.42 0.61 15.63
C ALA A 136 -2.63 0.36 14.69
N GLY A 137 -3.37 -0.75 14.87
CA GLY A 137 -4.50 -1.13 14.04
C GLY A 137 -4.46 -2.59 13.60
N PRO A 138 -5.51 -3.04 12.87
CA PRO A 138 -5.55 -4.37 12.28
C PRO A 138 -4.54 -4.52 11.13
N VAL A 139 -4.00 -5.73 10.99
CA VAL A 139 -3.04 -6.12 9.96
C VAL A 139 -3.65 -7.23 9.10
N PHE A 140 -3.49 -7.13 7.79
CA PHE A 140 -4.11 -8.02 6.80
C PHE A 140 -3.05 -8.61 5.87
N LEU A 141 -3.39 -9.74 5.24
CA LEU A 141 -2.59 -10.29 4.14
C LEU A 141 -2.86 -9.46 2.87
N LYS A 142 -1.79 -8.93 2.28
CA LYS A 142 -1.88 -8.07 1.09
C LYS A 142 -2.59 -8.75 -0.08
N ASP A 143 -2.34 -10.03 -0.29
CA ASP A 143 -2.97 -10.78 -1.39
C ASP A 143 -4.48 -10.97 -1.20
N GLN A 144 -4.95 -11.09 0.04
CA GLN A 144 -6.39 -11.14 0.30
C GLN A 144 -7.05 -9.78 0.02
N VAL A 145 -6.37 -8.68 0.34
CA VAL A 145 -6.83 -7.31 0.01
C VAL A 145 -6.88 -7.10 -1.51
N ARG A 146 -5.88 -7.57 -2.26
CA ARG A 146 -5.91 -7.57 -3.73
C ARG A 146 -7.10 -8.38 -4.27
N GLY A 147 -7.36 -9.53 -3.67
CA GLY A 147 -8.52 -10.36 -3.99
C GLY A 147 -9.84 -9.63 -3.75
N PHE A 148 -9.94 -8.87 -2.65
CA PHE A 148 -11.09 -7.99 -2.39
C PHE A 148 -11.20 -6.91 -3.46
N GLU A 149 -10.12 -6.19 -3.77
CA GLU A 149 -10.10 -5.14 -4.78
C GLU A 149 -10.64 -5.63 -6.13
N ALA A 150 -10.18 -6.79 -6.58
CA ALA A 150 -10.59 -7.38 -7.86
C ALA A 150 -12.09 -7.68 -7.95
N ARG A 151 -12.77 -7.92 -6.83
CA ARG A 151 -14.21 -8.20 -6.76
C ARG A 151 -15.04 -7.01 -6.29
N TRP A 152 -14.38 -5.96 -5.81
CA TRP A 152 -15.05 -4.86 -5.15
C TRP A 152 -15.64 -3.89 -6.19
N ASP A 153 -16.96 -3.93 -6.34
CA ASP A 153 -17.68 -2.99 -7.18
C ASP A 153 -17.75 -1.61 -6.50
N ARG A 154 -16.97 -0.66 -7.04
CA ARG A 154 -16.88 0.73 -6.58
C ARG A 154 -18.15 1.51 -6.94
N HIS A 155 -19.29 1.14 -6.36
CA HIS A 155 -20.49 1.96 -6.46
C HIS A 155 -20.23 3.34 -5.85
N GLY A 156 -20.24 4.35 -6.72
CA GLY A 156 -19.87 5.74 -6.43
C GLY A 156 -20.60 6.28 -5.22
N GLY A 157 -19.84 6.88 -4.30
CA GLY A 157 -20.39 7.49 -3.08
C GLY A 157 -21.42 8.58 -3.38
N ARG A 158 -22.19 8.92 -2.32
CA ARG A 158 -23.29 9.90 -2.28
C ARG A 158 -23.09 11.07 -3.26
N PRO A 159 -24.11 11.42 -4.07
CA PRO A 159 -24.04 12.56 -4.98
C PRO A 159 -23.54 13.79 -4.24
N ILE A 160 -22.58 14.51 -4.84
CA ILE A 160 -22.06 15.75 -4.30
C ILE A 160 -23.26 16.69 -4.10
N LYS A 161 -23.40 17.27 -2.91
CA LYS A 161 -24.42 18.30 -2.67
C LYS A 161 -24.22 19.40 -3.74
N PRO A 162 -25.26 19.74 -4.54
CA PRO A 162 -25.08 20.68 -5.65
C PRO A 162 -24.54 22.00 -5.13
N VAL A 163 -23.38 22.40 -5.65
CA VAL A 163 -22.77 23.70 -5.36
C VAL A 163 -23.49 24.74 -6.22
N GLN A 164 -24.02 25.78 -5.59
CA GLN A 164 -24.75 26.85 -6.27
C GLN A 164 -23.75 27.82 -6.94
N LEU A 165 -23.37 27.51 -8.19
CA LEU A 165 -22.47 28.32 -9.01
C LEU A 165 -23.26 29.25 -9.93
N THR A 166 -22.80 30.50 -10.06
CA THR A 166 -23.29 31.45 -11.08
C THR A 166 -22.71 31.09 -12.46
N GLY A 167 -23.19 31.74 -13.53
CA GLY A 167 -22.62 31.56 -14.87
C GLY A 167 -21.12 31.92 -14.94
N ALA A 168 -20.73 33.01 -14.29
CA ALA A 168 -19.33 33.44 -14.20
C ALA A 168 -18.45 32.44 -13.42
N ASP A 169 -18.95 31.91 -12.30
CA ASP A 169 -18.22 30.89 -11.52
C ASP A 169 -17.95 29.63 -12.35
N ARG A 170 -18.93 29.20 -13.16
CA ARG A 170 -18.84 28.02 -14.01
C ARG A 170 -17.82 28.23 -15.13
N ARG A 171 -17.94 29.34 -15.87
CA ARG A 171 -16.99 29.68 -16.93
C ARG A 171 -15.56 29.74 -16.42
N LEU A 172 -15.33 30.40 -15.28
CA LEU A 172 -14.01 30.43 -14.65
C LEU A 172 -13.51 29.02 -14.34
N LEU A 173 -14.36 28.18 -13.73
CA LEU A 173 -14.01 26.80 -13.42
C LEU A 173 -13.67 25.98 -14.68
N ASP A 174 -14.36 26.20 -15.78
CA ASP A 174 -14.12 25.55 -17.07
C ASP A 174 -12.77 25.98 -17.67
N TYR A 175 -12.45 27.28 -17.66
CA TYR A 175 -11.14 27.77 -18.13
C TYR A 175 -9.98 27.19 -17.31
N LEU A 176 -10.17 27.08 -15.98
CA LEU A 176 -9.19 26.42 -15.12
C LEU A 176 -9.05 24.93 -15.46
N LEU A 177 -10.15 24.24 -15.75
CA LEU A 177 -10.11 22.81 -16.12
C LEU A 177 -9.40 22.61 -17.45
N MET A 178 -9.73 23.43 -18.46
CA MET A 178 -9.06 23.40 -19.76
C MET A 178 -7.56 23.64 -19.60
N ALA A 179 -7.16 24.60 -18.75
CA ALA A 179 -5.75 24.90 -18.54
C ALA A 179 -5.03 23.74 -17.86
N ALA A 180 -5.64 23.10 -16.87
CA ALA A 180 -5.08 21.93 -16.20
C ALA A 180 -4.95 20.70 -17.11
N GLY A 181 -5.81 20.59 -18.14
CA GLY A 181 -5.78 19.51 -19.13
C GLY A 181 -4.91 19.78 -20.35
N SER A 182 -4.45 21.03 -20.55
CA SER A 182 -3.64 21.39 -21.71
C SER A 182 -2.23 20.81 -21.62
N VAL A 183 -1.80 20.13 -22.68
CA VAL A 183 -0.42 19.63 -22.86
C VAL A 183 0.52 20.76 -23.31
N SER A 184 -0.05 21.86 -23.82
CA SER A 184 0.68 23.07 -24.22
C SER A 184 0.69 24.09 -23.09
N ASN A 185 1.81 24.81 -22.94
CA ASN A 185 1.91 26.00 -22.06
C ASN A 185 1.23 27.25 -22.65
N GLU A 186 0.42 27.08 -23.70
CA GLU A 186 -0.33 28.17 -24.28
C GLU A 186 -1.36 28.74 -23.29
N PRO A 187 -1.40 30.07 -23.11
CA PRO A 187 -2.33 30.68 -22.18
C PRO A 187 -3.78 30.58 -22.67
N ILE A 188 -4.67 30.09 -21.80
CA ILE A 188 -6.10 30.07 -22.04
C ILE A 188 -6.69 31.42 -21.67
N ARG A 189 -7.32 32.07 -22.65
CA ARG A 189 -8.02 33.34 -22.47
C ARG A 189 -9.48 33.09 -22.12
N GLY A 190 -9.97 33.75 -21.09
CA GLY A 190 -11.33 33.57 -20.56
C GLY A 190 -12.12 34.85 -20.42
N TRP A 191 -13.45 34.72 -20.55
CA TRP A 191 -14.43 35.79 -20.39
C TRP A 191 -15.51 35.34 -19.40
N LEU A 192 -15.81 36.16 -18.40
CA LEU A 192 -16.76 35.83 -17.33
C LEU A 192 -18.18 36.31 -17.62
N ASP A 193 -18.36 37.28 -18.52
CA ASP A 193 -19.67 37.79 -18.93
C ASP A 193 -20.26 37.04 -20.13
N ASP A 194 -21.59 37.02 -20.23
CA ASP A 194 -22.35 36.32 -21.29
C ASP A 194 -22.58 37.20 -22.54
N GLY A 195 -22.30 38.50 -22.42
CA GLY A 195 -22.56 39.50 -23.44
C GLY A 195 -21.27 39.94 -24.13
N SER A 196 -21.23 39.77 -25.45
CA SER A 196 -20.28 40.39 -26.38
C SER A 196 -18.81 39.98 -26.21
N ALA A 197 -18.41 38.96 -26.98
CA ALA A 197 -17.05 38.82 -27.51
C ALA A 197 -16.68 39.99 -28.48
N GLU A 198 -17.08 41.22 -28.14
CA GLU A 198 -16.78 42.45 -28.89
C GLU A 198 -15.70 43.30 -28.19
N GLY A 199 -15.26 42.91 -26.99
CA GLY A 199 -14.00 43.40 -26.42
C GLY A 199 -12.83 42.55 -26.89
N GLU A 200 -11.82 43.15 -27.53
CA GLU A 200 -10.60 42.45 -27.97
C GLU A 200 -9.78 41.83 -26.82
N ASN A 201 -10.04 42.24 -25.57
CA ASN A 201 -9.29 41.80 -24.40
C ASN A 201 -10.06 40.75 -23.58
N ALA A 202 -9.32 39.74 -23.10
CA ALA A 202 -9.84 38.71 -22.21
C ALA A 202 -9.91 39.22 -20.76
N ASP A 203 -10.94 38.79 -20.02
CA ASP A 203 -11.10 39.13 -18.59
C ASP A 203 -10.01 38.46 -17.74
N LEU A 204 -9.55 37.28 -18.16
CA LEU A 204 -8.42 36.62 -17.56
C LEU A 204 -7.62 35.78 -18.56
N THR A 205 -6.40 35.46 -18.16
CA THR A 205 -5.57 34.45 -18.80
C THR A 205 -5.13 33.41 -17.77
N VAL A 206 -5.22 32.13 -18.12
CA VAL A 206 -4.81 31.01 -17.26
C VAL A 206 -3.71 30.22 -17.96
N VAL A 207 -2.61 29.99 -17.25
CA VAL A 207 -1.48 29.18 -17.74
C VAL A 207 -1.27 27.99 -16.81
N SER A 208 -0.97 26.83 -17.40
CA SER A 208 -0.54 25.66 -16.66
C SER A 208 0.95 25.76 -16.33
N CYS A 209 1.28 25.63 -15.05
CA CYS A 209 2.63 25.64 -14.51
C CYS A 209 2.86 24.33 -13.75
N GLY A 210 2.98 23.22 -14.50
CA GLY A 210 3.15 21.88 -13.93
C GLY A 210 1.86 21.39 -13.25
N ASN A 211 1.88 21.24 -11.92
CA ASN A 211 0.68 20.85 -11.15
C ASN A 211 -0.15 22.04 -10.64
N ARG A 212 0.26 23.26 -10.98
CA ARG A 212 -0.40 24.51 -10.58
C ARG A 212 -0.92 25.25 -11.80
N LEU A 213 -1.86 26.14 -11.55
CA LEU A 213 -2.39 27.09 -12.51
C LEU A 213 -2.05 28.50 -12.05
N GLN A 214 -1.70 29.35 -13.00
CA GLN A 214 -1.53 30.77 -12.76
C GLN A 214 -2.61 31.52 -13.53
N ALA A 215 -3.50 32.20 -12.80
CA ALA A 215 -4.53 33.07 -13.38
C ALA A 215 -4.06 34.52 -13.29
N ARG A 216 -4.17 35.27 -14.39
CA ARG A 216 -3.82 36.69 -14.48
C ARG A 216 -5.01 37.48 -14.98
N TYR A 217 -5.32 38.59 -14.32
CA TYR A 217 -6.46 39.44 -14.68
C TYR A 217 -6.25 40.89 -14.18
N PRO A 218 -6.82 41.90 -14.85
CA PRO A 218 -6.85 43.28 -14.35
C PRO A 218 -7.40 43.39 -12.91
N SER A 219 -6.71 44.15 -12.06
CA SER A 219 -6.97 44.25 -10.61
C SER A 219 -8.32 44.87 -10.26
N ASP A 220 -8.94 45.58 -11.21
CA ASP A 220 -10.24 46.22 -11.12
C ASP A 220 -11.40 45.28 -11.50
N LEU A 221 -11.13 44.13 -12.14
CA LEU A 221 -12.13 43.13 -12.49
C LEU A 221 -12.60 42.33 -11.25
N GLN A 222 -13.54 42.94 -10.53
CA GLN A 222 -14.12 42.37 -9.33
C GLN A 222 -14.84 41.03 -9.58
N ALA A 223 -15.37 40.81 -10.79
CA ALA A 223 -16.05 39.57 -11.16
C ALA A 223 -15.14 38.33 -11.09
N VAL A 224 -13.89 38.44 -11.57
CA VAL A 224 -12.89 37.35 -11.50
C VAL A 224 -12.50 37.09 -10.05
N ARG A 225 -12.23 38.17 -9.29
CA ARG A 225 -11.87 38.08 -7.87
C ARG A 225 -12.96 37.43 -7.01
N ASP A 226 -14.21 37.81 -7.21
CA ASP A 226 -15.35 37.27 -6.46
C ASP A 226 -15.61 35.80 -6.81
N SER A 227 -15.48 35.43 -8.09
CA SER A 227 -15.59 34.06 -8.55
C SER A 227 -14.47 33.18 -7.95
N LEU A 228 -13.21 33.63 -8.00
CA LEU A 228 -12.08 32.91 -7.38
C LEU A 228 -12.27 32.72 -5.87
N ARG A 229 -12.71 33.77 -5.15
CA ARG A 229 -13.03 33.69 -3.72
C ARG A 229 -14.12 32.66 -3.44
N LYS A 230 -15.18 32.64 -4.26
CA LYS A 230 -16.29 31.70 -4.12
C LYS A 230 -15.86 30.26 -4.42
N LEU A 231 -15.12 30.02 -5.51
CA LEU A 231 -14.58 28.71 -5.85
C LEU A 231 -13.65 28.18 -4.76
N SER A 232 -12.83 29.05 -4.15
CA SER A 232 -11.96 28.70 -3.02
C SER A 232 -12.77 28.35 -1.77
N ARG A 233 -13.77 29.16 -1.41
CA ARG A 233 -14.69 28.90 -0.29
C ARG A 233 -15.44 27.57 -0.43
N GLU A 234 -15.86 27.24 -1.64
CA GLU A 234 -16.52 25.97 -1.97
C GLU A 234 -15.55 24.78 -2.10
N ARG A 235 -14.25 25.02 -1.87
CA ARG A 235 -13.16 24.03 -1.99
C ARG A 235 -13.10 23.38 -3.37
N LEU A 236 -13.38 24.17 -4.42
CA LEU A 236 -13.24 23.74 -5.81
C LEU A 236 -11.82 24.05 -6.32
N VAL A 237 -11.22 25.14 -5.84
CA VAL A 237 -9.82 25.50 -6.06
C VAL A 237 -9.10 25.69 -4.74
N SER A 238 -7.78 25.56 -4.74
CA SER A 238 -6.89 25.92 -3.64
C SER A 238 -5.97 27.05 -4.09
N VAL A 239 -6.08 28.22 -3.47
CA VAL A 239 -5.22 29.38 -3.74
C VAL A 239 -3.99 29.30 -2.82
N ALA A 240 -2.78 29.42 -3.35
CA ALA A 240 -1.56 29.51 -2.52
C ALA A 240 -1.04 30.93 -2.39
N GLU A 241 -1.04 31.69 -3.49
CA GLU A 241 -0.48 33.03 -3.52
C GLU A 241 -1.32 33.95 -4.40
N VAL A 242 -1.40 35.21 -3.99
CA VAL A 242 -2.04 36.31 -4.73
C VAL A 242 -1.05 37.46 -4.71
N GLU A 243 -0.62 37.89 -5.88
CA GLU A 243 0.30 39.01 -6.08
C GLU A 243 -0.41 40.09 -6.89
N ASP A 244 -0.53 41.30 -6.33
CA ASP A 244 -0.98 42.48 -7.07
C ASP A 244 0.25 43.20 -7.63
N ARG A 245 0.35 43.27 -8.96
CA ARG A 245 1.50 43.88 -9.65
C ARG A 245 1.26 45.37 -9.91
N ALA A 246 2.37 46.10 -10.06
CA ALA A 246 2.36 47.56 -10.21
C ALA A 246 1.73 48.04 -11.54
N ASP A 247 1.54 47.14 -12.50
CA ASP A 247 0.87 47.35 -13.79
C ASP A 247 -0.65 47.14 -13.73
N GLU A 248 -1.24 47.20 -12.53
CA GLU A 248 -2.67 46.97 -12.30
C GLU A 248 -3.13 45.55 -12.66
N GLU A 249 -2.23 44.57 -12.74
CA GLU A 249 -2.55 43.14 -12.95
C GLU A 249 -2.48 42.35 -11.63
N THR A 250 -3.50 41.55 -11.33
CA THR A 250 -3.46 40.56 -10.24
C THR A 250 -3.07 39.19 -10.80
N VAL A 251 -2.08 38.54 -10.18
CA VAL A 251 -1.64 37.18 -10.46
C VAL A 251 -2.01 36.25 -9.31
N VAL A 252 -2.66 35.13 -9.61
CA VAL A 252 -3.11 34.15 -8.61
C VAL A 252 -2.57 32.78 -8.94
N ASP A 253 -1.78 32.22 -8.02
CA ASP A 253 -1.29 30.86 -8.10
C ASP A 253 -2.22 29.91 -7.35
N LEU A 254 -2.83 28.99 -8.08
CA LEU A 254 -3.87 28.10 -7.57
C LEU A 254 -3.76 26.69 -8.12
N ALA A 255 -4.54 25.76 -7.57
CA ALA A 255 -4.68 24.40 -8.11
C ALA A 255 -6.16 23.98 -8.09
N LEU A 256 -6.58 23.22 -9.10
CA LEU A 256 -7.88 22.56 -9.07
C LEU A 256 -7.88 21.41 -8.06
N THR A 257 -8.88 21.37 -7.20
CA THR A 257 -9.09 20.23 -6.31
C THR A 257 -9.79 19.09 -7.06
N SER A 258 -9.72 17.87 -6.54
CA SER A 258 -10.50 16.75 -7.09
C SER A 258 -12.02 17.00 -7.05
N LYS A 259 -12.50 17.84 -6.12
CA LYS A 259 -13.91 18.28 -6.09
C LYS A 259 -14.20 19.24 -7.24
N GLY A 260 -13.32 20.22 -7.49
CA GLY A 260 -13.41 21.17 -8.60
C GLY A 260 -13.44 20.49 -9.96
N GLN A 261 -12.51 19.57 -10.21
CA GLN A 261 -12.44 18.79 -11.45
C GLN A 261 -13.74 18.02 -11.72
N ARG A 262 -14.30 17.38 -10.68
CA ARG A 262 -15.56 16.63 -10.80
C ARG A 262 -16.78 17.51 -11.03
N VAL A 263 -16.83 18.69 -10.41
CA VAL A 263 -17.95 19.64 -10.58
C VAL A 263 -17.91 20.25 -11.98
N ALA A 264 -16.72 20.55 -12.51
CA ALA A 264 -16.53 21.04 -13.87
C ALA A 264 -16.95 19.99 -14.92
N ALA A 265 -16.56 18.73 -14.73
CA ALA A 265 -16.85 17.63 -15.68
C ALA A 265 -18.31 17.11 -15.66
N MET A 266 -19.19 17.64 -14.79
CA MET A 266 -20.60 17.24 -14.69
C MET A 266 -21.53 18.11 -15.56
N HIS A 267 -20.97 19.01 -16.35
CA HIS A 267 -21.67 19.94 -17.25
C HIS A 267 -21.09 19.85 -18.66
#